data_AF-A0AAD7Z9P5-F1
#
_entry.id   AF-A0AAD7Z9P5-F1
#
_cell.length_a   1.000
_cell.length_b   1.000
_cell.length_c   1.000
_cell.angle_alpha   90.00
_cell.angle_beta   90.00
_cell.angle_gamma   90.00
#
_symmetry.space_group_name_H-M   'P 1'
#
loop_
_entity.id
_entity.type
_entity.pdbx_description
1 polymer ?
#
loop_
_entity_poly.entity_id
_entity_poly.type
_entity_poly.pdbx_seq_one_letter_code
_entity_poly.pdbx_strand_id
1 'polypeptide(L)'
;NYGLNFQDLMVRQGVIDSPPKTPFILGFECAGEVEEVGEGVEDFKVNISIPSYSFAGDRVVALPEYRAWAELAAVPSRYVFKIPADLSYLDAAAMAMNYLVAYILLFELGGLTPGKSVLVHSAGGGV
;
A
#
# COMPACT_ATOMS: atom_id res chain seq x y z
N ASN A 1 9.30 0.90 3.19
CA ASN A 1 9.28 1.31 1.77
C ASN A 1 7.93 1.89 1.45
N TYR A 2 7.82 2.90 0.60
CA TYR A 2 6.54 3.48 0.19
C TYR A 2 6.48 3.62 -1.33
N GLY A 3 5.27 3.55 -1.87
CA GLY A 3 5.00 3.82 -3.27
C GLY A 3 4.72 5.30 -3.51
N LEU A 4 4.79 5.70 -4.78
CA LEU A 4 4.48 7.04 -5.24
C LEU A 4 3.41 6.94 -6.32
N ASN A 5 2.28 7.59 -6.08
CA ASN A 5 1.12 7.58 -6.96
C ASN A 5 0.91 8.96 -7.57
N PHE A 6 0.18 9.01 -8.68
CA PHE A 6 -0.24 10.29 -9.27
C PHE A 6 -1.09 11.10 -8.28
N GLN A 7 -1.90 10.42 -7.46
CA GLN A 7 -2.70 11.03 -6.41
C GLN A 7 -1.85 11.81 -5.38
N ASP A 8 -0.65 11.35 -5.04
CA ASP A 8 0.26 12.08 -4.14
C ASP A 8 0.63 13.45 -4.70
N LEU A 9 0.86 13.54 -6.02
CA LEU A 9 1.15 14.81 -6.69
C LEU A 9 -0.07 15.73 -6.68
N MET A 10 -1.26 15.19 -6.94
CA MET A 10 -2.50 15.96 -6.90
C MET A 10 -2.75 16.53 -5.50
N VAL A 11 -2.56 15.73 -4.45
CA VAL A 11 -2.70 16.17 -3.05
C VAL A 11 -1.67 17.25 -2.74
N ARG A 12 -0.40 17.04 -3.13
CA ARG A 12 0.68 18.02 -2.92
C ARG A 12 0.39 19.36 -3.60
N GLN A 13 -0.26 19.34 -4.76
CA GLN A 13 -0.66 20.54 -5.50
C GLN A 13 -1.97 21.17 -4.99
N GLY A 14 -2.71 20.48 -4.12
CA GLY A 14 -4.02 20.93 -3.65
C GLY A 14 -5.13 20.81 -4.71
N VAL A 15 -4.92 20.00 -5.75
CA VAL A 15 -5.86 19.81 -6.87
C VAL A 15 -6.73 18.57 -6.69
N ILE A 16 -7.12 18.29 -5.45
CA ILE A 16 -8.07 17.25 -5.08
C ILE A 16 -9.28 17.88 -4.40
N ASP A 17 -10.40 17.17 -4.40
CA ASP A 17 -11.54 17.54 -3.59
C ASP A 17 -11.18 17.44 -2.11
N SER A 18 -11.41 18.51 -1.34
CA SER A 18 -11.13 18.59 0.10
C SER A 18 -9.69 18.20 0.49
N PRO A 19 -8.67 19.00 0.08
CA PRO A 19 -7.28 18.68 0.39
C PRO A 19 -7.04 18.66 1.92
N PRO A 20 -6.13 17.80 2.41
CA PRO A 20 -5.79 17.74 3.82
C PRO A 20 -5.23 19.07 4.32
N LYS A 21 -5.57 19.43 5.55
CA LYS A 21 -5.04 20.63 6.20
C LYS A 21 -3.52 20.49 6.40
N THR A 22 -2.77 21.51 6.01
CA THR A 22 -1.31 21.54 6.17
C THR A 22 -0.89 21.99 7.59
N PRO A 23 0.29 21.54 8.07
CA PRO A 23 1.17 20.53 7.48
C PRO A 23 0.62 19.10 7.64
N PHE A 24 0.87 18.23 6.67
CA PHE A 24 0.50 16.81 6.73
C PHE A 24 1.55 15.93 6.04
N ILE A 25 1.52 14.61 6.28
CA ILE A 25 2.43 13.61 5.69
C ILE A 25 1.71 12.93 4.50
N LEU A 26 2.37 12.90 3.34
CA LEU A 26 1.91 12.27 2.09
C LEU A 26 1.98 10.74 2.12
N GLY A 27 1.49 10.10 1.06
CA GLY A 27 1.62 8.66 0.80
C GLY A 27 0.37 7.86 1.13
N PHE A 28 -0.08 7.06 0.16
CA PHE A 28 -1.25 6.18 0.24
C PHE A 28 -0.91 4.69 0.33
N GLU A 29 0.37 4.33 0.24
CA GLU A 29 0.82 2.94 0.30
C GLU A 29 2.21 2.79 0.89
N CYS A 30 2.42 1.72 1.64
CA CYS A 30 3.73 1.32 2.12
C CYS A 30 3.85 -0.20 2.28
N ALA A 31 5.09 -0.67 2.35
CA ALA A 31 5.42 -2.04 2.72
C ALA A 31 6.54 -2.05 3.78
N GLY A 32 6.41 -2.96 4.73
CA GLY A 32 7.30 -3.08 5.88
C GLY A 32 6.92 -4.26 6.77
N GLU A 33 7.27 -4.15 8.05
CA GLU A 33 6.98 -5.15 9.07
C GLU A 33 5.96 -4.59 10.06
N VAL A 34 5.13 -5.48 10.61
CA VAL A 34 4.21 -5.11 11.68
C VAL A 34 5.00 -4.88 12.98
N GLU A 35 5.04 -3.61 13.41
CA GLU A 35 5.70 -3.19 14.65
C GLU A 35 4.81 -3.41 15.87
N GLU A 36 3.53 -3.03 15.78
CA GLU A 36 2.55 -3.12 16.87
C GLU A 36 1.15 -3.39 16.29
N VAL A 37 0.28 -3.99 17.09
CA VAL A 37 -1.14 -4.19 16.77
C VAL A 37 -2.03 -3.57 17.83
N GLY A 38 -3.15 -2.99 17.40
CA GLY A 38 -4.17 -2.47 18.31
C GLY A 38 -4.94 -3.57 19.02
N GLU A 39 -5.71 -3.18 20.05
CA GLU A 39 -6.58 -4.09 20.79
C GLU A 39 -7.56 -4.84 19.86
N GLY A 40 -7.66 -6.16 20.03
CA GLY A 40 -8.55 -7.02 19.24
C GLY A 40 -8.05 -7.40 17.85
N VAL A 41 -6.84 -7.01 17.46
CA VAL A 41 -6.21 -7.46 16.20
C VAL A 41 -5.32 -8.67 16.47
N GLU A 42 -5.73 -9.84 15.98
CA GLU A 42 -5.05 -11.13 16.24
C GLU A 42 -4.36 -11.73 15.01
N ASP A 43 -4.65 -11.20 13.81
CA ASP A 43 -4.23 -11.78 12.54
C ASP A 43 -2.75 -11.53 12.17
N PHE A 44 -2.03 -10.73 12.95
CA PHE A 44 -0.66 -10.30 12.65
C PHE A 44 0.33 -10.60 13.77
N LYS A 45 1.52 -11.07 13.40
CA LYS A 45 2.65 -11.19 14.30
C LYS A 45 3.40 -9.86 14.36
N VAL A 46 3.62 -9.36 15.57
CA VAL A 46 4.43 -8.16 15.82
C VAL A 46 5.91 -8.51 15.90
N ASN A 47 6.76 -7.54 15.59
CA ASN A 47 8.18 -7.62 15.91
C ASN A 47 8.37 -7.73 17.43
N ILE A 48 9.24 -8.65 17.88
CA ILE A 48 9.62 -8.78 19.29
C ILE A 48 11.13 -8.77 19.37
N SER A 49 11.71 -7.74 19.98
CA SER A 49 13.15 -7.63 20.20
C SER A 49 13.46 -7.52 21.69
N ILE A 50 14.18 -8.51 22.22
CA ILE A 50 14.74 -8.51 23.59
C ILE A 50 16.24 -8.82 23.52
N PRO A 51 17.06 -8.53 24.56
CA PRO A 51 18.51 -8.66 24.48
C PRO A 51 19.03 -10.03 24.06
N SER A 52 18.26 -11.09 24.29
CA SER A 52 18.61 -12.48 23.99
C SER A 52 18.01 -13.03 22.68
N TYR A 53 17.01 -12.37 22.09
CA TYR A 53 16.31 -12.89 20.92
C TYR A 53 15.56 -11.79 20.15
N SER A 54 15.51 -11.90 18.82
CA SER A 54 14.69 -11.03 17.96
C SER A 54 13.82 -11.87 17.00
N PHE A 55 12.50 -11.67 17.03
CA PHE A 55 11.54 -12.20 16.07
C PHE A 55 11.06 -11.06 15.17
N ALA A 56 11.20 -11.24 13.85
CA ALA A 56 10.62 -10.30 12.89
C ALA A 56 9.09 -10.39 12.90
N GLY A 57 8.45 -9.24 12.69
CA GLY A 57 7.00 -9.15 12.51
C GLY A 57 6.56 -9.73 11.16
N ASP A 58 5.24 -9.83 10.96
CA ASP A 58 4.71 -10.19 9.66
C ASP A 58 5.09 -9.13 8.62
N ARG A 59 5.53 -9.61 7.46
CA ARG A 59 5.85 -8.76 6.29
C ARG A 59 4.54 -8.37 5.64
N VAL A 60 4.31 -7.07 5.47
CA VAL A 60 3.03 -6.55 4.99
C VAL A 60 3.18 -5.45 3.94
N VAL A 61 2.14 -5.32 3.14
CA VAL A 61 1.80 -4.10 2.42
C VAL A 61 0.56 -3.49 3.07
N ALA A 62 0.49 -2.16 3.13
CA ALA A 62 -0.59 -1.44 3.76
C ALA A 62 -1.06 -0.28 2.88
N LEU A 63 -2.36 -0.03 2.89
CA LEU A 63 -3.03 1.03 2.11
C LEU A 63 -3.69 2.06 3.06
N PRO A 64 -2.91 2.93 3.70
CA PRO A 64 -3.48 3.99 4.51
C PRO A 64 -4.16 5.07 3.66
N GLU A 65 -5.00 5.88 4.31
CA GLU A 65 -5.57 7.06 3.65
C GLU A 65 -4.50 8.13 3.37
N TYR A 66 -3.49 8.27 4.23
CA TYR A 66 -2.35 9.19 4.09
C TYR A 66 -1.19 8.69 4.99
N ARG A 67 -0.10 9.47 5.07
CA ARG A 67 0.99 9.31 6.05
C ARG A 67 1.90 8.10 5.83
N ALA A 68 1.86 7.48 4.65
CA ALA A 68 2.74 6.36 4.32
C ALA A 68 4.21 6.78 4.11
N TRP A 69 4.49 8.06 3.82
CA TRP A 69 5.84 8.60 3.66
C TRP A 69 6.48 8.95 5.02
N ALA A 70 6.49 7.96 5.91
CA ALA A 70 7.04 8.02 7.26
C ALA A 70 7.69 6.66 7.61
N GLU A 71 8.46 6.63 8.69
CA GLU A 71 9.06 5.38 9.20
C GLU A 71 8.01 4.46 9.83
N LEU A 72 6.95 5.03 10.40
CA LEU A 72 5.82 4.33 11.01
C LEU A 72 4.50 4.90 10.49
N ALA A 73 3.55 4.02 10.18
CA ALA A 73 2.20 4.37 9.77
C ALA A 73 1.17 3.49 10.48
N ALA A 74 0.22 4.10 11.18
CA ALA A 74 -0.90 3.40 11.79
C ALA A 74 -2.02 3.22 10.75
N VAL A 75 -2.39 1.98 10.46
CA VAL A 75 -3.35 1.63 9.41
C VAL A 75 -4.41 0.69 9.98
N PRO A 76 -5.71 0.90 9.71
CA PRO A 76 -6.73 -0.07 10.07
C PRO A 76 -6.40 -1.45 9.50
N SER A 77 -6.47 -2.51 10.32
CA SER A 77 -6.04 -3.87 9.96
C SER A 77 -6.64 -4.40 8.65
N ARG A 78 -7.88 -4.00 8.32
CA ARG A 78 -8.56 -4.35 7.06
C ARG A 78 -7.87 -3.85 5.78
N TYR A 79 -6.92 -2.91 5.90
CA TYR A 79 -6.13 -2.37 4.78
C TYR A 79 -4.66 -2.81 4.84
N VAL A 80 -4.36 -3.85 5.62
CA VAL A 80 -3.02 -4.42 5.76
C VAL A 80 -3.06 -5.87 5.28
N PHE A 81 -2.12 -6.23 4.40
CA PHE A 81 -2.09 -7.53 3.74
C PHE A 81 -0.70 -8.13 3.85
N LYS A 82 -0.62 -9.40 4.27
CA LYS A 82 0.66 -10.13 4.33
C LYS A 82 1.22 -10.32 2.93
N ILE A 83 2.53 -10.13 2.78
CA ILE A 83 3.23 -10.39 1.53
C ILE A 83 4.05 -11.69 1.58
N PRO A 84 4.23 -12.38 0.44
CA PRO A 84 5.07 -13.57 0.36
C PRO A 84 6.51 -13.32 0.82
N ALA A 85 7.14 -14.38 1.34
CA ALA A 85 8.51 -14.30 1.88
C ALA A 85 9.56 -13.92 0.81
N ASP A 86 9.30 -14.23 -0.45
CA ASP A 86 10.16 -13.96 -1.61
C ASP A 86 9.88 -12.61 -2.28
N LEU A 87 8.77 -11.94 -1.96
CA LEU A 87 8.48 -10.60 -2.47
C LEU A 87 9.26 -9.55 -1.68
N SER A 88 10.05 -8.70 -2.35
CA SER A 88 10.77 -7.62 -1.67
C SER A 88 9.82 -6.51 -1.19
N TYR A 89 10.20 -5.76 -0.15
CA TYR A 89 9.39 -4.61 0.27
C TYR A 89 9.33 -3.51 -0.78
N LEU A 90 10.35 -3.39 -1.63
CA LEU A 90 10.37 -2.41 -2.71
C LEU A 90 9.31 -2.78 -3.77
N ASP A 91 9.30 -4.02 -4.21
CA ASP A 91 8.33 -4.50 -5.21
C ASP A 91 6.91 -4.46 -4.64
N ALA A 92 6.72 -4.89 -3.39
CA ALA A 92 5.42 -4.82 -2.71
C ALA A 92 4.87 -3.40 -2.66
N ALA A 93 5.71 -2.41 -2.31
CA ALA A 93 5.30 -1.00 -2.25
C ALA A 93 5.10 -0.38 -3.64
N ALA A 94 5.78 -0.86 -4.68
CA ALA A 94 5.63 -0.35 -6.05
C ALA A 94 4.37 -0.87 -6.75
N MET A 95 3.87 -2.04 -6.34
CA MET A 95 2.76 -2.72 -7.00
C MET A 95 1.39 -2.42 -6.36
N ALA A 96 1.31 -2.16 -5.05
CA ALA A 96 0.07 -2.30 -4.27
C ALA A 96 -1.14 -1.55 -4.86
N MET A 97 -1.08 -0.22 -4.94
CA MET A 97 -2.16 0.62 -5.44
C MET A 97 -2.36 0.44 -6.94
N ASN A 98 -1.27 0.51 -7.70
CA ASN A 98 -1.31 0.45 -9.16
C ASN A 98 -1.92 -0.86 -9.68
N TYR A 99 -1.50 -2.00 -9.15
CA TYR A 99 -2.01 -3.31 -9.56
C TYR A 99 -3.44 -3.53 -9.07
N LEU A 100 -3.78 -3.08 -7.86
CA LEU A 100 -5.15 -3.16 -7.36
C LEU A 100 -6.11 -2.38 -8.28
N VAL A 101 -5.74 -1.17 -8.68
CA VAL A 101 -6.54 -0.36 -9.61
C VAL A 101 -6.64 -1.02 -10.98
N ALA A 102 -5.52 -1.50 -11.54
CA ALA A 102 -5.54 -2.21 -12.82
C ALA A 102 -6.43 -3.47 -12.77
N TYR A 103 -6.37 -4.23 -11.67
CA TYR A 103 -7.20 -5.42 -11.47
C TYR A 103 -8.69 -5.07 -11.47
N ILE A 104 -9.09 -4.06 -10.69
CA ILE A 104 -10.48 -3.60 -10.62
C ILE A 104 -10.96 -3.14 -12.00
N LEU A 105 -10.16 -2.34 -12.72
CA LEU A 105 -10.52 -1.85 -14.05
C LEU A 105 -10.70 -2.97 -15.07
N LEU A 106 -9.81 -3.96 -15.07
CA LEU A 106 -9.83 -5.04 -16.06
C LEU A 106 -10.88 -6.10 -15.75
N PHE A 107 -10.95 -6.56 -14.49
CA PHE A 107 -11.73 -7.74 -14.13
C PHE A 107 -13.08 -7.39 -13.50
N GLU A 108 -13.11 -6.51 -12.50
CA GLU A 108 -14.35 -6.16 -11.80
C GLU A 108 -15.27 -5.25 -12.63
N LEU A 109 -14.69 -4.23 -13.28
CA LEU A 109 -15.43 -3.27 -14.08
C LEU A 109 -15.45 -3.63 -15.57
N GLY A 110 -14.30 -4.04 -16.11
CA GLY A 110 -14.14 -4.36 -17.53
C GLY A 110 -14.61 -5.76 -17.91
N GLY A 111 -14.76 -6.67 -16.94
CA GLY A 111 -15.17 -8.06 -17.18
C GLY A 111 -14.30 -8.77 -18.21
N LEU A 112 -12.97 -8.57 -18.16
CA LEU A 112 -12.02 -9.17 -19.10
C LEU A 112 -12.09 -10.71 -19.04
N THR A 113 -12.19 -11.33 -20.21
CA THR A 113 -12.23 -12.79 -20.39
C THR A 113 -11.32 -13.20 -21.54
N PRO A 114 -10.91 -14.50 -21.62
CA PRO A 114 -10.14 -15.00 -22.74
C PRO A 114 -10.76 -14.65 -24.10
N GLY A 115 -9.93 -14.29 -25.07
CA GLY A 115 -10.36 -13.92 -26.43
C GLY A 115 -10.77 -12.45 -26.62
N LYS A 116 -10.87 -11.66 -25.56
CA LYS A 116 -11.08 -10.20 -25.65
C LYS A 116 -9.78 -9.46 -25.92
N SER A 117 -9.88 -8.30 -26.57
CA SER A 117 -8.77 -7.35 -26.73
C SER A 117 -8.87 -6.22 -25.69
N VAL A 118 -7.71 -5.65 -25.32
CA VAL A 118 -7.58 -4.53 -24.39
C VAL A 118 -6.73 -3.45 -25.04
N LEU A 119 -7.18 -2.19 -24.98
CA LEU A 119 -6.37 -1.03 -25.34
C LEU A 119 -5.81 -0.43 -24.05
N VAL A 120 -4.48 -0.38 -23.93
CA VAL A 120 -3.80 0.24 -22.80
C VAL A 120 -3.23 1.58 -23.26
N HIS A 121 -3.72 2.67 -22.69
CA HIS A 121 -3.16 4.00 -22.91
C HIS A 121 -1.93 4.18 -22.03
N SER A 122 -0.92 4.90 -22.53
CA SER A 122 0.26 5.26 -21.74
C SER A 122 0.92 4.07 -21.02
N ALA A 123 1.15 2.94 -21.72
CA ALA A 123 1.59 1.67 -21.13
C ALA A 123 2.91 1.68 -20.32
N GLY A 124 3.65 2.78 -20.31
CA GLY A 124 4.80 2.98 -19.39
C GLY A 124 4.45 3.68 -18.08
N GLY A 125 3.17 4.03 -17.86
CA GLY A 125 2.65 4.56 -16.62
C GLY A 125 2.47 3.47 -15.55
N GLY A 126 2.03 3.88 -14.36
CA GLY A 126 1.83 2.94 -13.24
C GLY A 126 0.63 2.00 -13.41
N VAL A 127 -0.40 2.40 -14.17
CA VAL A 127 -1.66 1.67 -14.38
C VAL A 127 -1.90 1.46 -15.86
#